data_AF-A0AAC9EW41-F1
#
_entry.id   AF-A0AAC9EW41-F1
#
_cell.length_a   1.000
_cell.length_b   1.000
_cell.length_c   1.000
_cell.angle_alpha   90.00
_cell.angle_beta   90.00
_cell.angle_gamma   90.00
#
_symmetry.space_group_name_H-M   'P 1'
#
loop_
_entity.id
_entity.type
_entity.pdbx_description
1 polymer ?
#
loop_
_entity_poly.entity_id
_entity_poly.type
_entity_poly.pdbx_seq_one_letter_code
_entity_poly.pdbx_strand_id
1 'polypeptide(L)'
;MDYSQLSDDEINNMVGRVVSQRFRTDYCNDPGAAWPIIRGNRIGIIPAPCAGEWKAAHRDVGDDGTPRHFTRHINPLRAAMIVFLMMQESQHA
;
A
#
# COMPACT_ATOMS: atom_id res chain seq x y z
N MET A 1 -5.55 10.77 -4.29
CA MET A 1 -6.57 9.97 -5.02
C MET A 1 -7.18 8.91 -4.11
N ASP A 2 -8.44 8.49 -4.28
CA ASP A 2 -8.98 7.32 -3.56
C ASP A 2 -8.62 6.02 -4.28
N TYR A 3 -7.49 5.43 -3.90
CA TYR A 3 -7.00 4.17 -4.46
C TYR A 3 -7.86 2.95 -4.10
N SER A 4 -8.73 3.04 -3.09
CA SER A 4 -9.54 1.89 -2.64
C SER A 4 -10.53 1.41 -3.70
N GLN A 5 -10.94 2.31 -4.59
CA GLN A 5 -11.89 2.07 -5.68
C GLN A 5 -11.25 1.46 -6.93
N LEU A 6 -9.92 1.40 -7.00
CA LEU A 6 -9.21 0.86 -8.16
C LEU A 6 -9.15 -0.67 -8.13
N SER A 7 -9.18 -1.28 -9.30
CA SER A 7 -8.89 -2.71 -9.45
C SER A 7 -7.44 -3.05 -9.09
N ASP A 8 -7.18 -4.31 -8.80
CA ASP A 8 -5.82 -4.79 -8.54
C ASP A 8 -4.89 -4.56 -9.73
N ASP A 9 -5.40 -4.70 -10.97
CA ASP A 9 -4.63 -4.43 -12.18
C ASP A 9 -4.23 -2.96 -12.27
N GLU A 10 -5.13 -2.04 -11.94
CA GLU A 10 -4.82 -0.60 -11.91
C GLU A 10 -3.78 -0.28 -10.83
N ILE A 11 -3.94 -0.81 -9.62
CA ILE A 11 -2.96 -0.64 -8.53
C ILE A 11 -1.60 -1.21 -8.94
N ASN A 12 -1.57 -2.45 -9.45
CA ASN A 12 -0.35 -3.11 -9.90
C ASN A 12 0.37 -2.32 -11.00
N ASN A 13 -0.38 -1.77 -11.96
CA ASN A 13 0.18 -0.92 -13.01
C ASN A 13 0.75 0.39 -12.45
N MET A 14 0.06 1.02 -11.50
CA MET A 14 0.54 2.25 -10.86
C MET A 14 1.81 1.98 -10.04
N VAL A 15 1.84 0.93 -9.24
CA VAL A 15 3.03 0.52 -8.48
C VAL A 15 4.20 0.23 -9.45
N GLY A 16 3.95 -0.55 -10.50
CA GLY A 16 4.94 -0.90 -11.51
C GLY A 16 5.59 0.32 -12.18
N ARG A 17 4.82 1.39 -12.43
CA ARG A 17 5.35 2.66 -12.96
C ARG A 17 6.31 3.32 -11.98
N VAL A 18 5.98 3.34 -10.69
CA VAL A 18 6.86 3.93 -9.66
C VAL A 18 8.16 3.15 -9.53
N VAL A 19 8.08 1.82 -9.46
CA VAL A 19 9.28 0.98 -9.22
C VAL A 19 10.05 0.62 -10.49
N SER A 20 9.65 1.16 -11.65
CA SER A 20 10.28 0.91 -12.96
C SER A 20 10.42 -0.59 -13.31
N GLN A 21 9.49 -1.43 -12.85
CA GLN A 21 9.48 -2.86 -13.12
C GLN A 21 8.50 -3.23 -14.25
N ARG A 22 8.61 -4.47 -14.73
CA ARG A 22 7.85 -4.99 -15.88
C ARG A 22 6.33 -4.87 -15.71
N PHE A 23 5.69 -4.67 -16.85
CA PHE A 23 4.24 -4.77 -17.03
C PHE A 23 3.72 -6.12 -16.50
N ARG A 24 2.63 -6.11 -15.71
CA ARG A 24 1.95 -7.28 -15.08
C ARG A 24 2.64 -7.95 -13.88
N THR A 25 3.44 -7.23 -13.10
CA THR A 25 3.87 -7.76 -11.79
C THR A 25 2.70 -7.64 -10.80
N ASP A 26 2.36 -8.74 -10.12
CA ASP A 26 1.19 -8.79 -9.23
C ASP A 26 1.55 -8.45 -7.78
N TYR A 27 1.76 -7.18 -7.49
CA TYR A 27 2.10 -6.71 -6.14
C TYR A 27 0.94 -6.85 -5.15
N CYS A 28 -0.31 -6.89 -5.63
CA CYS A 28 -1.48 -7.08 -4.79
C CYS A 28 -1.63 -8.51 -4.27
N ASN A 29 -1.06 -9.52 -4.96
CA ASN A 29 -1.28 -10.93 -4.60
C ASN A 29 0.00 -11.78 -4.51
N ASP A 30 1.16 -11.29 -4.93
CA ASP A 30 2.46 -11.97 -4.78
C ASP A 30 3.30 -11.34 -3.64
N PRO A 31 3.48 -12.04 -2.50
CA PRO A 31 4.35 -11.58 -1.43
C PRO A 31 5.81 -11.34 -1.88
N GLY A 32 6.31 -12.12 -2.84
CA GLY A 32 7.68 -12.00 -3.33
C GLY A 32 7.91 -10.66 -4.05
N ALA A 33 6.94 -10.26 -4.88
CA ALA A 33 6.95 -8.96 -5.55
C ALA A 33 6.68 -7.80 -4.57
N ALA A 34 5.74 -7.96 -3.63
CA ALA A 34 5.32 -6.90 -2.71
C ALA A 34 6.34 -6.62 -1.60
N TRP A 35 7.01 -7.67 -1.09
CA TRP A 35 7.83 -7.58 0.12
C TRP A 35 9.01 -6.60 0.02
N PRO A 36 9.77 -6.51 -1.09
CA PRO A 36 10.80 -5.48 -1.25
C PRO A 36 10.27 -4.06 -1.06
N ILE A 37 9.06 -3.77 -1.55
CA ILE A 37 8.41 -2.46 -1.43
C ILE A 37 7.99 -2.22 0.03
N ILE A 38 7.31 -3.19 0.64
CA ILE A 38 6.83 -3.11 2.04
C ILE A 38 8.00 -2.84 2.99
N ARG A 39 9.07 -3.63 2.87
CA ARG A 39 10.26 -3.52 3.73
C ARG A 39 11.03 -2.23 3.46
N GLY A 40 11.25 -1.89 2.19
CA GLY A 40 12.00 -0.70 1.78
C GLY A 40 11.36 0.61 2.23
N ASN A 41 10.02 0.65 2.22
CA ASN A 41 9.24 1.83 2.61
C ASN A 41 8.71 1.79 4.05
N ARG A 42 9.12 0.80 4.85
CA ARG A 42 8.72 0.64 6.27
C ARG A 42 7.20 0.66 6.47
N ILE A 43 6.46 -0.01 5.60
CA ILE A 43 5.00 -0.14 5.71
C ILE A 43 4.70 -1.26 6.69
N GLY A 44 4.00 -0.93 7.78
CA GLY A 44 3.52 -1.91 8.75
C GLY A 44 2.19 -2.50 8.30
N ILE A 45 2.02 -3.81 8.49
CA ILE A 45 0.76 -4.54 8.25
C ILE A 45 0.37 -5.22 9.57
N ILE A 46 -0.83 -4.93 10.06
CA ILE A 46 -1.37 -5.50 11.31
C ILE A 46 -2.82 -5.95 11.11
N PRO A 47 -3.32 -6.93 11.88
CA PRO A 47 -4.73 -7.24 11.91
C PRO A 47 -5.56 -5.99 12.24
N ALA A 48 -6.62 -5.74 11.48
CA ALA A 48 -7.54 -4.65 11.78
C ALA A 48 -8.48 -5.05 12.93
N PRO A 49 -8.98 -4.06 13.70
CA PRO A 49 -10.08 -4.29 14.63
C PRO A 49 -11.35 -4.91 14.02
N CYS A 50 -11.59 -4.72 12.72
CA CYS A 50 -12.70 -5.33 11.99
C CYS A 50 -12.32 -6.77 11.59
N ALA A 51 -13.23 -7.72 11.84
CA ALA A 51 -12.96 -9.13 11.55
C ALA A 51 -12.64 -9.37 10.07
N GLY A 52 -11.52 -10.06 9.80
CA GLY A 52 -11.09 -10.44 8.46
C GLY A 52 -10.34 -9.37 7.66
N GLU A 53 -10.17 -8.17 8.21
CA GLU A 53 -9.41 -7.10 7.56
C GLU A 53 -8.00 -6.96 8.12
N TRP A 54 -7.14 -6.38 7.28
CA TRP A 54 -5.81 -5.94 7.63
C TRP A 54 -5.72 -4.42 7.53
N LYS A 55 -4.98 -3.81 8.45
CA LYS A 55 -4.58 -2.40 8.37
C LYS A 55 -3.13 -2.34 7.89
N ALA A 56 -2.88 -1.53 6.86
CA ALA A 56 -1.53 -1.14 6.45
C ALA A 56 -1.32 0.34 6.77
N ALA A 57 -0.12 0.71 7.21
CA ALA A 57 0.23 2.11 7.49
C ALA A 57 1.74 2.38 7.41
N HIS A 58 2.10 3.60 7.00
CA HIS A 58 3.45 4.13 7.18
C HIS A 58 3.54 4.86 8.54
N ARG A 59 4.71 4.83 9.19
CA ARG A 59 4.92 5.43 10.53
C ARG A 59 4.90 6.97 10.52
N ASP A 60 4.86 7.61 9.37
CA ASP A 60 4.65 9.05 9.33
C ASP A 60 3.29 9.40 9.94
N VAL A 61 3.30 10.12 11.07
CA VAL A 61 2.14 10.40 11.92
C VAL A 61 1.94 11.90 12.09
N GLY A 62 0.69 12.33 12.17
CA GLY A 62 0.31 13.68 12.58
C GLY A 62 0.53 13.92 14.09
N ASP A 63 0.24 15.14 14.53
CA ASP A 63 0.38 15.55 15.94
C ASP A 63 -0.53 14.76 16.89
N ASP A 64 -1.61 14.16 16.36
CA ASP A 64 -2.55 13.30 17.06
C ASP A 64 -2.10 11.82 17.14
N GLY A 65 -0.93 11.50 16.58
CA GLY A 65 -0.41 10.13 16.49
C GLY A 65 -1.08 9.27 15.41
N THR A 66 -1.97 9.84 14.59
CA THR A 66 -2.62 9.13 13.50
C THR A 66 -1.67 9.03 12.30
N PRO A 67 -1.46 7.83 11.72
CA PRO A 67 -0.68 7.70 10.49
C PRO A 67 -1.26 8.57 9.38
N ARG A 68 -0.42 9.36 8.69
CA ARG A 68 -0.84 10.18 7.54
C ARG A 68 -1.25 9.33 6.35
N HIS A 69 -0.64 8.15 6.21
CA HIS A 69 -0.96 7.19 5.16
C HIS A 69 -1.33 5.85 5.79
N PHE A 70 -2.61 5.51 5.75
CA PHE A 70 -3.10 4.20 6.13
C PHE A 70 -4.34 3.82 5.33
N THR A 71 -4.58 2.52 5.21
CA THR A 71 -5.84 1.99 4.71
C THR A 71 -6.15 0.64 5.35
N ARG A 72 -7.34 0.13 5.07
CA ARG A 72 -7.79 -1.21 5.46
C ARG A 72 -8.25 -1.99 4.25
N HIS A 73 -8.00 -3.29 4.25
CA HIS A 73 -8.48 -4.19 3.23
C HIS A 73 -8.45 -5.64 3.70
N ILE A 74 -9.31 -6.49 3.12
CA ILE A 74 -9.30 -7.94 3.36
C ILE A 74 -8.00 -8.61 2.90
N ASN A 75 -7.38 -8.06 1.86
CA ASN A 75 -6.06 -8.47 1.35
C ASN A 75 -4.97 -7.52 1.90
N PRO A 76 -4.03 -8.02 2.73
CA PRO A 76 -2.98 -7.21 3.36
C PRO A 76 -1.99 -6.61 2.36
N LEU A 77 -1.67 -7.34 1.27
CA LEU A 77 -0.72 -6.88 0.27
C LEU A 77 -1.30 -5.72 -0.54
N ARG A 78 -2.56 -5.83 -0.95
CA ARG A 78 -3.29 -4.73 -1.59
C ARG A 78 -3.34 -3.50 -0.68
N ALA A 79 -3.63 -3.66 0.62
CA ALA A 79 -3.61 -2.55 1.57
C ALA A 79 -2.22 -1.87 1.60
N ALA A 80 -1.14 -2.66 1.61
CA ALA A 80 0.21 -2.12 1.62
C ALA A 80 0.57 -1.39 0.32
N MET A 81 0.15 -1.89 -0.84
CA MET A 81 0.39 -1.23 -2.12
C MET A 81 -0.36 0.10 -2.23
N ILE A 82 -1.58 0.18 -1.69
CA ILE A 82 -2.31 1.45 -1.60
C ILE A 82 -1.56 2.45 -0.73
N VAL A 83 -1.07 2.05 0.45
CA VAL A 83 -0.28 2.94 1.33
C VAL A 83 0.99 3.41 0.62
N PHE A 84 1.67 2.51 -0.10
CA PHE A 84 2.83 2.88 -0.90
C PHE A 84 2.48 3.98 -1.92
N LEU A 85 1.40 3.84 -2.69
CA LEU A 85 0.97 4.85 -3.66
C LEU A 85 0.62 6.19 -2.98
N MET A 86 -0.08 6.17 -1.85
CA MET A 86 -0.38 7.38 -1.06
C MET A 86 0.91 8.13 -0.64
N MET A 87 1.95 7.39 -0.24
CA MET A 87 3.25 7.97 0.11
C MET A 87 3.94 8.62 -1.09
N GLN A 88 3.82 8.05 -2.29
CA GLN A 88 4.42 8.61 -3.51
C GLN A 88 3.69 9.87 -3.98
N GLU A 89 2.35 9.86 -3.92
CA GLU A 89 1.53 11.03 -4.26
C GLU A 89 1.90 12.24 -3.38
N SER A 90 2.17 11.99 -2.10
CA SER A 90 2.50 13.06 -1.13
C SER A 90 3.93 13.58 -1.24
N GLN A 91 4.85 12.84 -1.85
CA GLN A 91 6.23 13.30 -2.14
C GLN A 91 6.30 14.18 -3.41
N HIS A 92 5.27 14.14 -4.25
CA HIS A 92 5.22 14.85 -5.53
C HIS A 92 4.11 15.92 -5.58
N ALA A 93 3.50 16.24 -4.45
CA ALA A 93 2.53 17.33 -4.27
C ALA A 93 3.22 18.62 -3.83
#